data_AF-A0AAW0YKE9-F1
#
_entry.id   AF-A0AAW0YKE9-F1
#
_cell.length_a   1.000
_cell.length_b   1.000
_cell.length_c   1.000
_cell.angle_alpha   90.00
_cell.angle_beta   90.00
_cell.angle_gamma   90.00
#
_symmetry.space_group_name_H-M   'P 1'
#
loop_
_entity.id
_entity.type
_entity.pdbx_description
1 polymer ?
#
loop_
_entity_poly.entity_id
_entity_poly.type
_entity_poly.pdbx_seq_one_letter_code
_entity_poly.pdbx_strand_id
1 'polypeptide(L)'
;MNMGEDKDSLAARVFFPPLEWMMQCLASCAPHHILQSILRQCEEGEGLGQNLLVSSLLATFPHHFIALQALPLTHLIAGCSYPGKLQHELLSSLGVCVNQAAPPQQQQLPLLNAVWKLIARVPNTKDYLSTAGIWLEFTAKHFTSVEVNTLLGDVLKHVGTDRSHDQTHYPAMLALVSTALTNSTDPHSLFSMKHFLGLLNVFQRDSVSAGDGVTRGVVEALLTHHPGDFTDPILVQHLLTLCGALHDSINALTTDDERRQLSQLIISFIRQVNFGRDFEQQLDFYVNARAAFSNLDTVLVSLVQCVCRLAMATWNVMHSQHSGKTASFVRACAAYCFITVPSLAYSTTRLKLYLLSGTVALINNCLGQVEGNDSLYGGDPKVQQEAEQLCTTLLHNILLHIQSLTGIHEKRCGPLAFSLFWCIVTWCDLTQPQMMKVTSQIWSLVLKHCHPETVVQARDWISRHSVHQKHTSLAQLVRHGQA
;
A
#
# COMPACT_ATOMS: atom_id res chain seq x y z
N MET A 1 16.02 13.04 49.05
CA MET A 1 17.37 12.46 48.97
C MET A 1 17.27 11.19 48.13
N ASN A 2 17.55 11.29 46.83
CA ASN A 2 17.67 10.12 45.97
C ASN A 2 18.99 9.41 46.33
N MET A 3 18.88 8.38 47.16
CA MET A 3 19.98 7.46 47.45
C MET A 3 20.11 6.52 46.25
N GLY A 4 21.04 6.82 45.33
CA GLY A 4 21.39 5.91 44.23
C GLY A 4 21.98 6.56 42.97
N GLU A 5 21.98 7.88 42.84
CA GLU A 5 22.56 8.53 41.66
C GLU A 5 24.07 8.77 41.88
N ASP A 6 24.90 8.24 40.99
CA ASP A 6 26.36 8.39 41.04
C ASP A 6 26.75 9.89 41.03
N LYS A 7 27.77 10.27 41.81
CA LYS A 7 28.21 11.66 41.95
C LYS A 7 28.55 12.29 40.61
N ASP A 8 29.12 11.50 39.71
CA ASP A 8 29.50 11.97 38.38
C ASP A 8 28.31 12.07 37.42
N SER A 9 27.27 11.25 37.61
CA SER A 9 25.99 11.41 36.90
C SER A 9 25.25 12.67 37.34
N LEU A 10 25.26 12.96 38.64
CA LEU A 10 24.73 14.21 39.18
C LEU A 10 25.51 15.42 38.67
N ALA A 11 26.85 15.33 38.65
CA ALA A 11 27.71 16.37 38.11
C ALA A 11 27.43 16.62 36.62
N ALA A 12 27.32 15.57 35.81
CA ALA A 12 26.96 15.68 34.40
C ALA A 12 25.62 16.44 34.22
N ARG A 13 24.59 16.09 34.98
CA ARG A 13 23.28 16.74 34.90
C ARG A 13 23.31 18.22 35.29
N VAL A 14 24.12 18.59 36.28
CA VAL A 14 24.19 19.97 36.78
C VAL A 14 25.06 20.86 35.88
N PHE A 15 26.20 20.34 35.39
CA PHE A 15 27.16 21.12 34.62
C PHE A 15 26.85 21.17 33.12
N PHE A 16 26.10 20.20 32.57
CA PHE A 16 25.83 20.16 31.13
C PHE A 16 25.02 21.36 30.62
N PRO A 17 23.87 21.76 31.20
CA PRO A 17 23.07 22.86 30.64
C PRO A 17 23.78 24.23 30.62
N PRO A 18 24.49 24.65 31.70
CA PRO A 18 25.28 25.88 31.64
C PRO A 18 26.41 25.82 30.60
N LEU A 19 27.11 24.67 30.50
CA LEU A 19 28.19 24.48 29.54
C LEU A 19 27.68 24.51 28.09
N GLU A 20 26.55 23.85 27.83
CA GLU A 20 25.87 23.87 26.53
C GLU A 20 25.49 25.30 26.14
N TRP A 21 24.88 26.06 27.05
CA TRP A 21 24.53 27.46 26.79
C TRP A 21 25.77 28.32 26.47
N MET A 22 26.85 28.17 27.24
CA MET A 22 28.11 28.89 26.99
C MET A 22 28.70 28.52 25.62
N MET A 23 28.72 27.25 25.27
CA MET A 23 29.22 26.77 23.98
C MET A 23 28.35 27.25 22.82
N GLN A 24 27.03 27.32 23.00
CA GLN A 24 26.11 27.87 22.01
C GLN A 24 26.38 29.35 21.73
N CYS A 25 26.56 30.17 22.78
CA CYS A 25 26.89 31.58 22.64
C CYS A 25 28.24 31.79 21.94
N LEU A 26 29.22 30.92 22.21
CA LEU A 26 30.50 30.93 21.52
C LEU A 26 30.33 30.54 20.05
N ALA A 27 29.63 29.44 19.76
CA ALA A 27 29.41 28.96 18.40
C ALA A 27 28.69 29.99 17.50
N SER A 28 27.77 30.79 18.05
CA SER A 28 27.04 31.80 17.27
C SER A 28 27.86 33.04 16.89
N CYS A 29 28.91 33.35 17.66
CA CYS A 29 29.61 34.63 17.57
C CYS A 29 31.10 34.49 17.24
N ALA A 30 31.69 33.31 17.42
CA ALA A 30 33.13 33.13 17.36
C ALA A 30 33.63 32.80 15.94
N PRO A 31 34.77 33.38 15.51
CA PRO A 31 35.45 32.99 14.28
C PRO A 31 36.05 31.57 14.36
N HIS A 32 36.27 30.95 13.19
CA HIS A 32 36.71 29.55 13.05
C HIS A 32 37.95 29.18 13.89
N HIS A 33 38.93 30.09 14.01
CA HIS A 33 40.16 29.83 14.77
C HIS A 33 39.91 29.67 16.29
N ILE A 34 38.87 30.33 16.84
CA ILE A 34 38.50 30.16 18.25
C ILE A 34 37.85 28.79 18.45
N LEU A 35 36.97 28.36 17.54
CA LEU A 35 36.38 27.02 17.58
C LEU A 35 37.46 25.92 17.52
N GLN A 36 38.48 26.12 16.68
CA GLN A 36 39.62 25.22 16.59
C GLN A 36 40.47 25.20 17.88
N SER A 37 40.61 26.35 18.56
CA SER A 37 41.29 26.42 19.85
C SER A 37 40.55 25.66 20.95
N ILE A 38 39.22 25.73 20.96
CA ILE A 38 38.37 24.98 21.91
C ILE A 38 38.46 23.48 21.64
N LEU A 39 38.45 23.07 20.37
CA LEU A 39 38.64 21.66 20.00
C LEU A 39 39.98 21.13 20.52
N ARG A 40 41.07 21.90 20.36
CA ARG A 40 42.39 21.52 20.88
C ARG A 40 42.41 21.40 22.41
N GLN A 41 41.69 22.25 23.13
CA GLN A 41 41.54 22.12 24.58
C GLN A 41 40.76 20.85 24.98
N CYS A 42 39.83 20.38 24.13
CA CYS A 42 39.16 19.10 24.34
C CYS A 42 40.11 17.91 24.16
N GLU A 43 41.14 18.04 23.31
CA GLU A 43 42.19 17.02 23.13
C GLU A 43 43.09 16.87 24.37
N GLU A 44 43.28 17.94 25.12
CA GLU A 44 44.11 17.98 26.33
C GLU A 44 43.35 17.57 27.61
N GLY A 45 42.02 17.45 27.53
CA GLY A 45 41.16 17.07 28.66
C GLY A 45 41.11 15.56 28.92
N GLU A 46 40.69 15.17 30.14
CA GLU A 46 40.48 13.77 30.52
C GLU A 46 39.16 13.59 31.31
N GLY A 47 38.61 12.36 31.28
CA GLY A 47 37.47 11.95 32.11
C GLY A 47 36.15 12.67 31.81
N LEU A 48 35.36 12.94 32.86
CA LEU A 48 34.04 13.56 32.76
C LEU A 48 34.06 14.94 32.07
N GLY A 49 35.10 15.74 32.30
CA GLY A 49 35.24 17.06 31.70
C GLY A 49 35.35 16.99 30.17
N GLN A 50 36.20 16.10 29.66
CA GLN A 50 36.32 15.86 28.22
C GLN A 50 35.01 15.35 27.61
N ASN A 51 34.33 14.42 28.29
CA ASN A 51 33.05 13.88 27.85
C ASN A 51 31.98 14.99 27.69
N LEU A 52 31.83 15.84 28.71
CA LEU A 52 30.88 16.96 28.69
C LEU A 52 31.24 17.99 27.61
N LEU A 53 32.52 18.34 27.46
CA LEU A 53 32.98 19.27 26.43
C LEU A 53 32.70 18.76 25.02
N VAL A 54 33.02 17.49 24.73
CA VAL A 54 32.74 16.87 23.42
C VAL A 54 31.24 16.79 23.18
N SER A 55 30.44 16.40 24.18
CA SER A 55 28.98 16.39 24.08
C SER A 55 28.40 17.77 23.77
N SER A 56 28.85 18.82 24.47
CA SER A 56 28.38 20.19 24.25
C SER A 56 28.84 20.72 22.89
N LEU A 57 30.06 20.40 22.46
CA LEU A 57 30.57 20.77 21.14
C LEU A 57 29.68 20.18 20.03
N LEU A 58 29.39 18.88 20.10
CA LEU A 58 28.54 18.21 19.11
C LEU A 58 27.11 18.75 19.08
N ALA A 59 26.59 19.24 20.20
CA ALA A 59 25.25 19.81 20.28
C ALA A 59 25.14 21.25 19.73
N THR A 60 26.22 22.03 19.81
CA THR A 60 26.13 23.50 19.66
C THR A 60 26.95 24.08 18.50
N PHE A 61 28.00 23.38 18.06
CA PHE A 61 28.89 23.92 17.02
C PHE A 61 28.28 23.77 15.62
N PRO A 62 28.66 24.62 14.64
CA PRO A 62 28.16 24.50 13.28
C PRO A 62 28.49 23.14 12.66
N HIS A 63 27.51 22.47 12.05
CA HIS A 63 27.67 21.14 11.46
C HIS A 63 28.83 21.03 10.46
N HIS A 64 29.07 22.07 9.65
CA HIS A 64 30.19 22.10 8.71
C HIS A 64 31.57 22.08 9.41
N PHE A 65 31.70 22.76 10.55
CA PHE A 65 32.92 22.71 11.36
C PHE A 65 33.13 21.31 11.92
N ILE A 66 32.08 20.72 12.49
CA ILE A 66 32.11 19.36 13.06
C ILE A 66 32.49 18.34 11.98
N ALA A 67 31.92 18.45 10.77
CA ALA A 67 32.21 17.57 9.65
C ALA A 67 33.69 17.62 9.24
N LEU A 68 34.29 18.81 9.14
CA LEU A 68 35.73 18.96 8.83
C LEU A 68 36.65 18.34 9.89
N GLN A 69 36.17 18.27 11.14
CA GLN A 69 36.91 17.75 12.29
C GLN A 69 36.41 16.37 12.74
N ALA A 70 35.60 15.68 11.94
CA ALA A 70 34.91 14.46 12.35
C ALA A 70 35.87 13.32 12.70
N LEU A 71 36.99 13.20 11.99
CA LEU A 71 37.98 12.15 12.25
C LEU A 71 38.74 12.38 13.57
N PRO A 72 39.33 13.57 13.85
CA PRO A 72 39.84 13.90 15.18
C PRO A 72 38.82 13.69 16.30
N LEU A 73 37.58 14.15 16.11
CA LEU A 73 36.50 13.98 17.09
C LEU A 73 36.20 12.50 17.36
N THR A 74 36.28 11.63 16.35
CA THR A 74 36.12 10.18 16.52
C THR A 74 37.20 9.60 17.44
N HIS A 75 38.45 10.06 17.31
CA HIS A 75 39.54 9.63 18.19
C HIS A 75 39.35 10.13 19.63
N LEU A 76 38.81 11.33 19.83
CA LEU A 76 38.46 11.85 21.15
C LEU A 76 37.34 11.02 21.78
N ILE A 77 36.28 10.73 21.03
CA ILE A 77 35.17 9.87 21.49
C ILE A 77 35.68 8.46 21.84
N ALA A 78 36.71 7.95 21.16
CA ALA A 78 37.33 6.67 21.50
C ALA A 78 37.97 6.67 22.90
N GLY A 79 38.52 7.80 23.35
CA GLY A 79 39.13 8.00 24.67
C GLY A 79 38.14 8.36 25.78
N CYS A 80 36.95 8.86 25.43
CA CYS A 80 35.89 9.17 26.39
C CYS A 80 35.39 7.90 27.10
N SER A 81 35.72 7.78 28.38
CA SER A 81 35.13 6.78 29.28
C SER A 81 33.92 7.36 30.02
N TYR A 82 32.99 6.50 30.44
CA TYR A 82 31.96 6.86 31.42
C TYR A 82 32.66 7.26 32.73
N PRO A 83 32.27 8.33 33.44
CA PRO A 83 30.92 8.92 33.53
C PRO A 83 30.63 10.09 32.58
N GLY A 84 29.34 10.27 32.23
CA GLY A 84 28.85 11.27 31.26
C GLY A 84 27.92 10.65 30.23
N LYS A 85 27.93 11.16 28.99
CA LYS A 85 27.28 10.49 27.86
C LYS A 85 28.02 9.21 27.50
N LEU A 86 27.28 8.18 27.13
CA LEU A 86 27.87 6.93 26.68
C LEU A 86 28.54 7.13 25.30
N GLN A 87 29.57 6.33 25.01
CA GLN A 87 30.32 6.44 23.77
C GLN A 87 29.41 6.35 22.52
N HIS A 88 28.42 5.46 22.54
CA HIS A 88 27.48 5.30 21.43
C HIS A 88 26.59 6.54 21.22
N GLU A 89 26.24 7.27 22.29
CA GLU A 89 25.46 8.51 22.20
C GLU A 89 26.27 9.64 21.55
N LEU A 90 27.55 9.74 21.89
CA LEU A 90 28.48 10.70 21.25
C LEU A 90 28.68 10.37 19.77
N LEU A 91 28.83 9.09 19.42
CA LEU A 91 28.91 8.63 18.03
C LEU A 91 27.62 8.90 17.26
N SER A 92 26.47 8.76 17.92
CA SER A 92 25.16 9.11 17.36
C SER A 92 25.07 10.62 17.09
N SER A 93 25.44 11.47 18.04
CA SER A 93 25.46 12.93 17.85
C SER A 93 26.41 13.33 16.72
N LEU A 94 27.62 12.76 16.65
CA LEU A 94 28.54 13.01 15.54
C LEU A 94 27.95 12.60 14.18
N GLY A 95 27.31 11.44 14.11
CA GLY A 95 26.66 10.95 12.90
C GLY A 95 25.55 11.89 12.42
N VAL A 96 24.71 12.39 13.33
CA VAL A 96 23.67 13.39 13.02
C VAL A 96 24.29 14.65 12.42
N CYS A 97 25.37 15.17 13.00
CA CYS A 97 26.05 16.35 12.48
C CYS A 97 26.61 16.12 11.07
N VAL A 98 27.24 14.97 10.85
CA VAL A 98 27.84 14.58 9.58
C VAL A 98 26.80 14.32 8.48
N ASN A 99 25.61 13.84 8.84
CA ASN A 99 24.49 13.70 7.88
C ASN A 99 23.89 15.03 7.46
N GLN A 100 24.01 16.08 8.29
CA GLN A 100 23.56 17.44 7.95
C GLN A 100 24.61 18.21 7.13
N ALA A 101 25.90 17.93 7.36
CA ALA A 101 26.99 18.51 6.58
C ALA A 101 28.05 17.43 6.29
N ALA A 102 28.19 17.07 5.01
CA ALA A 102 29.10 16.00 4.63
C ALA A 102 30.59 16.43 4.77
N PRO A 103 31.45 15.57 5.33
CA PRO A 103 32.89 15.78 5.33
C PRO A 103 33.46 15.67 3.90
N PRO A 104 34.66 16.22 3.65
CA PRO A 104 35.36 16.06 2.37
C PRO A 104 35.47 14.60 1.95
N GLN A 105 35.33 14.32 0.65
CA GLN A 105 35.27 12.94 0.11
C GLN A 105 36.46 12.07 0.55
N GLN A 106 37.66 12.66 0.65
CA GLN A 106 38.88 11.96 1.09
C GLN A 106 38.82 11.49 2.56
N GLN A 107 38.00 12.14 3.39
CA GLN A 107 37.84 11.82 4.82
C GLN A 107 36.68 10.87 5.10
N GLN A 108 35.75 10.69 4.16
CA GLN A 108 34.52 9.91 4.36
C GLN A 108 34.81 8.43 4.72
N LEU A 109 35.63 7.74 3.92
CA LEU A 109 35.96 6.33 4.17
C LEU A 109 36.80 6.12 5.45
N PRO A 110 37.87 6.91 5.71
CA PRO A 110 38.59 6.85 6.98
C PRO A 110 37.69 7.07 8.20
N LEU A 111 36.77 8.04 8.11
CA LEU A 111 35.81 8.34 9.17
C LEU A 111 34.88 7.14 9.43
N LEU A 112 34.25 6.63 8.37
CA LEU A 112 33.33 5.49 8.50
C LEU A 112 34.03 4.29 9.15
N ASN A 113 35.25 3.96 8.71
CA ASN A 113 36.03 2.87 9.28
C ASN A 113 36.42 3.10 10.75
N ALA A 114 36.77 4.33 11.13
CA ALA A 114 37.13 4.68 12.50
C ALA A 114 35.92 4.57 13.44
N VAL A 115 34.78 5.11 13.01
CA VAL A 115 33.53 5.08 13.79
C VAL A 115 32.98 3.66 13.87
N TRP A 116 32.96 2.92 12.76
CA TRP A 116 32.40 1.56 12.74
C TRP A 116 33.16 0.60 13.65
N LYS A 117 34.48 0.77 13.83
CA LYS A 117 35.28 0.00 14.80
C LYS A 117 34.81 0.18 16.25
N LEU A 118 34.25 1.34 16.58
CA LEU A 118 33.69 1.62 17.90
C LEU A 118 32.25 1.10 18.00
N ILE A 119 31.43 1.36 16.98
CA ILE A 119 30.02 0.92 16.93
C ILE A 119 29.91 -0.60 17.03
N ALA A 120 30.73 -1.34 16.28
CA ALA A 120 30.71 -2.81 16.27
C ALA A 120 31.01 -3.45 17.65
N ARG A 121 31.50 -2.68 18.63
CA ARG A 121 31.80 -3.13 19.99
C ARG A 121 30.70 -2.76 21.00
N VAL A 122 29.66 -2.05 20.60
CA VAL A 122 28.55 -1.69 21.48
C VAL A 122 27.82 -2.98 21.90
N PRO A 123 27.76 -3.32 23.20
CA PRO A 123 27.26 -4.63 23.62
C PRO A 123 25.74 -4.72 23.66
N ASN A 124 25.05 -3.59 23.82
CA ASN A 124 23.60 -3.54 23.87
C ASN A 124 23.04 -3.39 22.45
N THR A 125 22.22 -4.36 22.02
CA THR A 125 21.64 -4.40 20.67
C THR A 125 20.77 -3.20 20.35
N LYS A 126 20.01 -2.67 21.33
CA LYS A 126 19.16 -1.48 21.12
C LYS A 126 20.01 -0.24 20.82
N ASP A 127 21.06 -0.02 21.62
CA ASP A 127 21.98 1.11 21.47
C ASP A 127 22.85 0.97 20.21
N TYR A 128 23.21 -0.26 19.86
CA TYR A 128 23.88 -0.58 18.61
C TYR A 128 22.99 -0.22 17.41
N LEU A 129 21.74 -0.69 17.36
CA LEU A 129 20.84 -0.47 16.22
C LEU A 129 20.50 1.01 16.02
N SER A 130 20.28 1.77 17.10
CA SER A 130 20.02 3.21 17.03
C SER A 130 21.21 3.97 16.44
N THR A 131 22.42 3.65 16.90
CA THR A 131 23.66 4.27 16.42
C THR A 131 23.98 3.84 14.99
N ALA A 132 23.82 2.55 14.68
CA ALA A 132 24.04 1.98 13.35
C ALA A 132 23.13 2.63 12.30
N GLY A 133 21.89 2.97 12.64
CA GLY A 133 20.96 3.61 11.69
C GLY A 133 21.40 4.99 11.23
N ILE A 134 21.93 5.79 12.14
CA ILE A 134 22.46 7.12 11.81
C ILE A 134 23.65 7.01 10.84
N TRP A 135 24.54 6.04 11.08
CA TRP A 135 25.70 5.82 10.22
C TRP A 135 25.38 5.06 8.93
N LEU A 136 24.29 4.29 8.92
CA LEU A 136 23.73 3.71 7.70
C LEU A 136 23.19 4.79 6.77
N GLU A 137 22.54 5.84 7.29
CA GLU A 137 22.13 7.00 6.49
C GLU A 137 23.34 7.65 5.81
N PHE A 138 24.42 7.91 6.57
CA PHE A 138 25.67 8.45 6.03
C PHE A 138 26.25 7.56 4.93
N THR A 139 26.27 6.26 5.19
CA THR A 139 26.80 5.26 4.26
C THR A 139 25.98 5.22 2.97
N ALA A 140 24.65 5.20 3.08
CA ALA A 140 23.72 5.15 1.96
C ALA A 140 23.81 6.40 1.07
N LYS A 141 24.00 7.60 1.66
CA LYS A 141 24.11 8.86 0.92
C LYS A 141 25.43 9.01 0.15
N HIS A 142 26.53 8.49 0.69
CA HIS A 142 27.88 8.83 0.21
C HIS A 142 28.67 7.67 -0.38
N PHE A 143 28.24 6.43 -0.19
CA PHE A 143 28.96 5.24 -0.65
C PHE A 143 28.13 4.41 -1.61
N THR A 144 28.75 3.35 -2.13
CA THR A 144 28.07 2.42 -3.02
C THR A 144 27.25 1.42 -2.22
N SER A 145 26.47 0.68 -2.98
CA SER A 145 25.62 -0.39 -2.50
C SER A 145 26.44 -1.52 -1.79
N VAL A 146 27.74 -1.64 -2.09
CA VAL A 146 28.66 -2.60 -1.45
C VAL A 146 28.92 -2.25 0.02
N GLU A 147 29.21 -0.99 0.33
CA GLU A 147 29.43 -0.55 1.70
C GLU A 147 28.15 -0.67 2.53
N VAL A 148 27.01 -0.31 1.96
CA VAL A 148 25.68 -0.50 2.59
C VAL A 148 25.45 -1.97 2.92
N ASN A 149 25.68 -2.89 1.96
CA ASN A 149 25.55 -4.33 2.19
C ASN A 149 26.49 -4.84 3.29
N THR A 150 27.70 -4.30 3.38
CA THR A 150 28.69 -4.69 4.40
C THR A 150 28.21 -4.32 5.79
N LEU A 151 27.70 -3.10 5.95
CA LEU A 151 27.15 -2.57 7.20
C LEU A 151 25.91 -3.39 7.64
N LEU A 152 24.98 -3.64 6.71
CA LEU A 152 23.81 -4.50 6.97
C LEU A 152 24.21 -5.93 7.36
N GLY A 153 25.31 -6.45 6.81
CA GLY A 153 25.86 -7.75 7.19
C GLY A 153 26.35 -7.79 8.63
N ASP A 154 26.91 -6.70 9.14
CA ASP A 154 27.33 -6.59 10.54
C ASP A 154 26.13 -6.45 11.48
N VAL A 155 25.11 -5.67 11.07
CA VAL A 155 23.82 -5.60 11.76
C VAL A 155 23.20 -6.99 11.93
N LEU A 156 23.14 -7.78 10.86
CA LEU A 156 22.61 -9.14 10.92
C LEU A 156 23.37 -10.05 11.89
N LYS A 157 24.70 -9.94 11.93
CA LYS A 157 25.51 -10.70 12.87
C LYS A 157 25.22 -10.29 14.31
N HIS A 158 25.15 -8.98 14.57
CA HIS A 158 24.91 -8.44 15.90
C HIS A 158 23.54 -8.85 16.44
N VAL A 159 22.49 -8.66 15.64
CA VAL A 159 21.12 -9.09 15.99
C VAL A 159 21.07 -10.61 16.18
N GLY A 160 21.71 -11.39 15.30
CA GLY A 160 21.72 -12.86 15.40
C GLY A 160 22.49 -13.41 16.61
N THR A 161 23.37 -12.62 17.24
CA THR A 161 24.05 -13.02 18.48
C THR A 161 23.25 -12.74 19.74
N ASP A 162 22.27 -11.84 19.67
CA ASP A 162 21.40 -11.55 20.80
C ASP A 162 20.35 -12.66 20.95
N ARG A 163 20.25 -13.23 22.16
CA ARG A 163 19.27 -14.27 22.51
C ARG A 163 18.09 -13.71 23.29
N SER A 164 18.08 -12.40 23.56
CA SER A 164 17.02 -11.74 24.30
C SER A 164 15.89 -11.34 23.35
N HIS A 165 14.78 -12.08 23.46
CA HIS A 165 13.48 -11.93 22.78
C HIS A 165 13.40 -10.94 21.60
N ASP A 166 13.33 -11.51 20.39
CA ASP A 166 13.43 -10.86 19.07
C ASP A 166 12.49 -9.67 18.82
N GLN A 167 11.41 -9.51 19.60
CA GLN A 167 10.34 -8.55 19.32
C GLN A 167 10.70 -7.09 19.57
N THR A 168 11.61 -6.79 20.52
CA THR A 168 11.90 -5.39 20.90
C THR A 168 12.73 -4.63 19.88
N HIS A 169 13.41 -5.34 18.98
CA HIS A 169 14.34 -4.76 18.01
C HIS A 169 13.72 -4.49 16.64
N TYR A 170 12.55 -5.08 16.33
CA TYR A 170 11.90 -4.94 15.04
C TYR A 170 11.65 -3.50 14.59
N PRO A 171 11.18 -2.56 15.45
CA PRO A 171 11.00 -1.18 15.03
C PRO A 171 12.32 -0.51 14.60
N ALA A 172 13.41 -0.81 15.31
CA ALA A 172 14.73 -0.29 14.97
C ALA A 172 15.26 -0.90 13.66
N MET A 173 15.05 -2.21 13.45
CA MET A 173 15.41 -2.88 12.19
C MET A 173 14.59 -2.34 11.01
N LEU A 174 13.29 -2.07 11.20
CA LEU A 174 12.45 -1.43 10.19
C LEU A 174 13.00 -0.03 9.85
N ALA A 175 13.40 0.75 10.85
CA ALA A 175 14.03 2.05 10.63
C ALA A 175 15.33 1.92 9.79
N LEU A 176 16.13 0.86 9.98
CA LEU A 176 17.30 0.58 9.13
C LEU A 176 16.92 0.28 7.69
N VAL A 177 15.90 -0.56 7.46
CA VAL A 177 15.38 -0.85 6.11
C VAL A 177 14.93 0.43 5.43
N SER A 178 14.09 1.23 6.08
CA SER A 178 13.60 2.50 5.55
C SER A 178 14.74 3.48 5.28
N THR A 179 15.74 3.54 6.17
CA THR A 179 16.91 4.42 6.00
C THR A 179 17.73 4.02 4.78
N ALA A 180 18.01 2.73 4.61
CA ALA A 180 18.72 2.22 3.44
C ALA A 180 17.96 2.52 2.15
N LEU A 181 16.66 2.23 2.11
CA LEU A 181 15.81 2.46 0.94
C LEU A 181 15.65 3.94 0.57
N THR A 182 15.53 4.82 1.58
CA THR A 182 15.32 6.26 1.36
C THR A 182 16.57 6.98 0.87
N ASN A 183 17.74 6.58 1.37
CA ASN A 183 18.97 7.35 1.20
C ASN A 183 19.95 6.77 0.19
N SER A 184 19.77 5.51 -0.24
CA SER A 184 20.72 4.88 -1.16
C SER A 184 20.69 5.53 -2.53
N THR A 185 21.87 5.73 -3.09
CA THR A 185 22.07 6.29 -4.44
C THR A 185 21.53 5.41 -5.56
N ASP A 186 21.52 4.08 -5.36
CA ASP A 186 20.93 3.10 -6.27
C ASP A 186 20.03 2.09 -5.51
N PRO A 187 18.74 2.44 -5.30
CA PRO A 187 17.81 1.58 -4.59
C PRO A 187 17.58 0.22 -5.26
N HIS A 188 17.70 0.12 -6.60
CA HIS A 188 17.51 -1.14 -7.32
C HIS A 188 18.51 -2.21 -6.85
N SER A 189 19.78 -1.82 -6.69
CA SER A 189 20.82 -2.76 -6.29
C SER A 189 20.61 -3.33 -4.89
N LEU A 190 19.93 -2.62 -3.97
CA LEU A 190 19.65 -3.08 -2.61
C LEU A 190 18.83 -4.37 -2.61
N PHE A 191 17.83 -4.46 -3.48
CA PHE A 191 16.90 -5.58 -3.53
C PHE A 191 17.57 -6.90 -3.94
N SER A 192 18.73 -6.85 -4.58
CA SER A 192 19.51 -8.05 -4.96
C SER A 192 20.59 -8.42 -3.93
N MET A 193 20.76 -7.63 -2.87
CA MET A 193 21.82 -7.86 -1.89
C MET A 193 21.50 -8.97 -0.91
N LYS A 194 22.49 -9.85 -0.69
CA LYS A 194 22.39 -10.95 0.27
C LYS A 194 22.02 -10.49 1.69
N HIS A 195 22.64 -9.44 2.22
CA HIS A 195 22.35 -9.04 3.61
C HIS A 195 21.06 -8.22 3.72
N PHE A 196 20.68 -7.47 2.68
CA PHE A 196 19.36 -6.83 2.65
C PHE A 196 18.23 -7.87 2.64
N LEU A 197 18.30 -8.86 1.75
CA LEU A 197 17.36 -9.99 1.73
C LEU A 197 17.42 -10.80 3.03
N GLY A 198 18.61 -10.95 3.62
CA GLY A 198 18.80 -11.54 4.93
C GLY A 198 18.03 -10.82 6.03
N LEU A 199 17.98 -9.48 5.99
CA LEU A 199 17.21 -8.66 6.91
C LEU A 199 15.70 -8.84 6.73
N LEU A 200 15.23 -8.90 5.48
CA LEU A 200 13.82 -9.19 5.17
C LEU A 200 13.40 -10.57 5.68
N ASN A 201 14.29 -11.56 5.60
CA ASN A 201 14.04 -12.91 6.09
C ASN A 201 13.86 -12.97 7.61
N VAL A 202 14.48 -12.05 8.38
CA VAL A 202 14.26 -11.99 9.83
C VAL A 202 12.78 -11.65 10.11
N PHE A 203 12.23 -10.63 9.44
CA PHE A 203 10.81 -10.28 9.58
C PHE A 203 9.86 -11.39 9.13
N GLN A 204 10.25 -12.22 8.17
CA GLN A 204 9.41 -13.32 7.68
C GLN A 204 9.31 -14.49 8.64
N ARG A 205 10.44 -14.89 9.27
CA ARG A 205 10.46 -16.02 10.22
C ARG A 205 9.59 -15.77 11.43
N ASP A 206 9.54 -14.51 11.85
CA ASP A 206 8.89 -14.10 13.08
C ASP A 206 7.68 -13.20 12.79
N SER A 207 7.06 -13.29 11.61
CA SER A 207 5.97 -12.41 11.19
C SER A 207 4.75 -12.45 12.13
N VAL A 208 4.54 -13.58 12.81
CA VAL A 208 3.51 -13.77 13.85
C VAL A 208 3.89 -13.05 15.16
N SER A 209 5.19 -12.89 15.42
CA SER A 209 5.76 -12.28 16.63
C SER A 209 6.10 -10.79 16.46
N ALA A 210 6.38 -10.32 15.24
CA ALA A 210 6.82 -8.96 14.96
C ALA A 210 5.72 -7.90 15.13
N GLY A 211 4.47 -8.33 15.19
CA GLY A 211 3.30 -7.47 15.24
C GLY A 211 2.99 -6.84 13.89
N ASP A 212 1.70 -6.72 13.59
CA ASP A 212 1.17 -6.26 12.30
C ASP A 212 1.75 -4.92 11.84
N GLY A 213 2.02 -4.02 12.79
CA GLY A 213 2.56 -2.69 12.52
C GLY A 213 3.96 -2.71 11.89
N VAL A 214 4.85 -3.61 12.34
CA VAL A 214 6.22 -3.69 11.78
C VAL A 214 6.20 -4.35 10.43
N THR A 215 5.52 -5.50 10.29
CA THR A 215 5.36 -6.19 9.00
C THR A 215 4.74 -5.26 7.95
N ARG A 216 3.73 -4.49 8.36
CA ARG A 216 3.08 -3.49 7.50
C ARG A 216 4.06 -2.41 7.09
N GLY A 217 4.82 -1.85 8.03
CA GLY A 217 5.83 -0.84 7.76
C GLY A 217 6.93 -1.33 6.80
N VAL A 218 7.34 -2.61 6.91
CA VAL A 218 8.32 -3.20 5.98
C VAL A 218 7.73 -3.26 4.56
N VAL A 219 6.51 -3.77 4.41
CA VAL A 219 5.84 -3.85 3.10
C VAL A 219 5.64 -2.45 2.51
N GLU A 220 5.15 -1.49 3.31
CA GLU A 220 5.00 -0.09 2.89
C GLU A 220 6.33 0.50 2.41
N ALA A 221 7.41 0.35 3.18
CA ALA A 221 8.73 0.85 2.79
C ALA A 221 9.22 0.21 1.47
N LEU A 222 9.07 -1.10 1.31
CA LEU A 222 9.49 -1.79 0.08
C LEU A 222 8.69 -1.31 -1.13
N LEU A 223 7.36 -1.19 -1.02
CA LEU A 223 6.50 -0.75 -2.13
C LEU A 223 6.67 0.73 -2.47
N THR A 224 6.93 1.59 -1.47
CA THR A 224 7.11 3.03 -1.68
C THR A 224 8.46 3.35 -2.34
N HIS A 225 9.51 2.64 -1.96
CA HIS A 225 10.87 2.91 -2.46
C HIS A 225 11.27 2.03 -3.64
N HIS A 226 10.45 1.06 -4.05
CA HIS A 226 10.72 0.29 -5.25
C HIS A 226 10.50 1.15 -6.51
N PRO A 227 11.53 1.35 -7.35
CA PRO A 227 11.52 2.29 -8.48
C PRO A 227 10.72 1.84 -9.72
N GLY A 228 10.09 0.67 -9.69
CA GLY A 228 9.33 0.13 -10.81
C GLY A 228 8.57 -1.14 -10.46
N ASP A 229 8.49 -2.08 -11.40
CA ASP A 229 7.80 -3.35 -11.18
C ASP A 229 8.72 -4.42 -10.56
N PHE A 230 8.17 -5.24 -9.66
CA PHE A 230 8.86 -6.40 -9.14
C PHE A 230 8.90 -7.50 -10.21
N THR A 231 10.12 -7.79 -10.67
CA THR A 231 10.39 -8.79 -11.71
C THR A 231 11.16 -9.99 -11.19
N ASP A 232 11.85 -9.87 -10.04
CA ASP A 232 12.59 -10.96 -9.41
C ASP A 232 11.64 -11.90 -8.63
N PRO A 233 11.51 -13.18 -9.04
CA PRO A 233 10.63 -14.14 -8.38
C PRO A 233 10.94 -14.36 -6.89
N ILE A 234 12.22 -14.23 -6.49
CA ILE A 234 12.63 -14.45 -5.10
C ILE A 234 12.07 -13.33 -4.23
N LEU A 235 12.26 -12.08 -4.64
CA LEU A 235 11.71 -10.91 -3.95
C LEU A 235 10.18 -10.92 -3.94
N VAL A 236 9.54 -11.29 -5.06
CA VAL A 236 8.09 -11.43 -5.13
C VAL A 236 7.58 -12.46 -4.12
N GLN A 237 8.26 -13.61 -3.99
CA GLN A 237 7.90 -14.63 -3.02
C GLN A 237 8.06 -14.14 -1.58
N HIS A 238 9.13 -13.40 -1.28
CA HIS A 238 9.34 -12.78 0.02
C HIS A 238 8.23 -11.78 0.39
N LEU A 239 7.85 -10.90 -0.54
CA LEU A 239 6.74 -9.96 -0.36
C LEU A 239 5.40 -10.68 -0.23
N LEU A 240 5.17 -11.75 -1.00
CA LEU A 240 3.95 -12.55 -0.90
C LEU A 240 3.82 -13.17 0.51
N THR A 241 4.91 -13.67 1.09
CA THR A 241 4.93 -14.20 2.46
C THR A 241 4.65 -13.11 3.50
N LEU A 242 5.26 -11.92 3.37
CA LEU A 242 4.99 -10.80 4.28
C LEU A 242 3.54 -10.32 4.18
N CYS A 243 3.00 -10.18 2.96
CA CYS A 243 1.60 -9.84 2.74
C CYS A 243 0.65 -10.93 3.25
N GLY A 244 1.04 -12.22 3.16
CA GLY A 244 0.29 -13.34 3.74
C GLY A 244 0.18 -13.21 5.25
N ALA A 245 1.28 -12.88 5.94
CA ALA A 245 1.24 -12.63 7.38
C ALA A 245 0.33 -11.44 7.75
N LEU A 246 0.32 -10.37 6.94
CA LEU A 246 -0.60 -9.24 7.13
C LEU A 246 -2.06 -9.61 6.90
N HIS A 247 -2.34 -10.53 5.97
CA HIS A 247 -3.68 -11.05 5.78
C HIS A 247 -4.12 -11.90 6.98
N ASP A 248 -3.24 -12.78 7.46
CA ASP A 248 -3.54 -13.73 8.54
C ASP A 248 -3.73 -13.04 9.89
N SER A 249 -3.24 -11.80 10.04
CA SER A 249 -3.45 -10.99 11.24
C SER A 249 -4.85 -10.40 11.35
N ILE A 250 -5.61 -10.35 10.25
CA ILE A 250 -6.97 -9.82 10.22
C ILE A 250 -7.91 -10.75 11.00
N ASN A 251 -8.50 -10.23 12.07
CA ASN A 251 -9.35 -10.98 12.98
C ASN A 251 -10.62 -10.19 13.35
N ALA A 252 -11.42 -10.74 14.29
CA ALA A 252 -12.71 -10.16 14.69
C ALA A 252 -12.61 -8.78 15.34
N LEU A 253 -11.42 -8.39 15.84
CA LEU A 253 -11.17 -7.08 16.44
C LEU A 253 -10.66 -6.06 15.41
N THR A 254 -10.31 -6.50 14.20
CA THR A 254 -9.83 -5.61 13.14
C THR A 254 -10.96 -4.73 12.63
N THR A 255 -10.74 -3.42 12.65
CA THR A 255 -11.72 -2.45 12.16
C THR A 255 -11.89 -2.54 10.65
N ASP A 256 -13.04 -2.09 10.14
CA ASP A 256 -13.28 -2.07 8.70
C ASP A 256 -12.29 -1.16 7.95
N ASP A 257 -11.83 -0.09 8.59
CA ASP A 257 -10.83 0.81 8.00
C ASP A 257 -9.44 0.15 7.92
N GLU A 258 -8.99 -0.52 8.99
CA GLU A 258 -7.73 -1.28 8.97
C GLU A 258 -7.77 -2.40 7.92
N ARG A 259 -8.87 -3.17 7.85
CA ARG A 259 -9.07 -4.20 6.83
C ARG A 259 -8.97 -3.60 5.43
N ARG A 260 -9.56 -2.42 5.21
CA ARG A 260 -9.47 -1.70 3.94
C ARG A 260 -8.05 -1.27 3.62
N GLN A 261 -7.32 -0.70 4.58
CA GLN A 261 -5.94 -0.26 4.41
C GLN A 261 -5.02 -1.43 4.05
N LEU A 262 -5.11 -2.55 4.78
CA LEU A 262 -4.34 -3.77 4.48
C LEU A 262 -4.69 -4.33 3.10
N SER A 263 -5.97 -4.35 2.74
CA SER A 263 -6.41 -4.76 1.40
C SER A 263 -5.78 -3.89 0.30
N GLN A 264 -5.73 -2.57 0.49
CA GLN A 264 -5.11 -1.66 -0.48
C GLN A 264 -3.61 -1.86 -0.59
N LEU A 265 -2.92 -2.11 0.52
CA LEU A 265 -1.49 -2.40 0.52
C LEU A 265 -1.17 -3.68 -0.26
N ILE A 266 -1.91 -4.76 -0.01
CA ILE A 266 -1.78 -6.03 -0.74
C ILE A 266 -2.10 -5.84 -2.24
N ILE A 267 -3.11 -5.05 -2.57
CA ILE A 267 -3.45 -4.73 -3.97
C ILE A 267 -2.32 -3.93 -4.65
N SER A 268 -1.69 -3.00 -3.94
CA SER A 268 -0.54 -2.24 -4.46
C SER A 268 0.62 -3.18 -4.82
N PHE A 269 0.95 -4.11 -3.91
CA PHE A 269 1.92 -5.17 -4.18
C PHE A 269 1.55 -5.98 -5.44
N ILE A 270 0.33 -6.56 -5.48
CA ILE A 270 -0.12 -7.40 -6.61
C ILE A 270 -0.03 -6.66 -7.96
N ARG A 271 -0.30 -5.36 -7.97
CA ARG A 271 -0.26 -4.54 -9.19
C ARG A 271 1.14 -4.16 -9.64
N GLN A 272 2.10 -4.11 -8.73
CA GLN A 272 3.51 -3.84 -9.05
C GLN A 272 4.28 -5.10 -9.47
N VAL A 273 3.74 -6.32 -9.32
CA VAL A 273 4.39 -7.54 -9.82
C VAL A 273 4.19 -7.68 -11.33
N ASN A 274 5.29 -7.76 -12.08
CA ASN A 274 5.28 -7.86 -13.54
C ASN A 274 6.44 -8.74 -14.06
N PHE A 275 6.13 -9.92 -14.57
CA PHE A 275 7.11 -10.82 -15.22
C PHE A 275 7.26 -10.56 -16.73
N GLY A 276 6.76 -9.43 -17.22
CA GLY A 276 6.90 -9.00 -18.60
C GLY A 276 6.14 -9.90 -19.57
N ARG A 277 6.88 -10.63 -20.42
CA ARG A 277 6.29 -11.55 -21.43
C ARG A 277 6.12 -12.98 -20.94
N ASP A 278 6.54 -13.29 -19.71
CA ASP A 278 6.28 -14.58 -19.10
C ASP A 278 4.85 -14.60 -18.53
N PHE A 279 3.89 -14.79 -19.43
CA PHE A 279 2.47 -14.79 -19.07
C PHE A 279 2.10 -15.96 -18.16
N GLU A 280 2.77 -17.12 -18.29
CA GLU A 280 2.53 -18.30 -17.45
C GLU A 280 2.97 -18.01 -16.02
N GLN A 281 4.20 -17.49 -15.82
CA GLN A 281 4.68 -17.09 -14.50
C GLN A 281 3.79 -16.02 -13.85
N GLN A 282 3.30 -15.06 -14.64
CA GLN A 282 2.38 -14.03 -14.16
C GLN A 282 1.03 -14.62 -13.70
N LEU A 283 0.49 -15.61 -14.42
CA LEU A 283 -0.75 -16.27 -14.04
C LEU A 283 -0.55 -17.13 -12.79
N ASP A 284 0.57 -17.86 -12.70
CA ASP A 284 0.92 -18.66 -11.52
C ASP A 284 1.04 -17.79 -10.25
N PHE A 285 1.63 -16.60 -10.38
CA PHE A 285 1.63 -15.62 -9.30
C PHE A 285 0.21 -15.26 -8.84
N TYR A 286 -0.71 -14.99 -9.78
CA TYR A 286 -2.10 -14.68 -9.41
C TYR A 286 -2.83 -15.87 -8.77
N VAL A 287 -2.54 -17.11 -9.20
CA VAL A 287 -3.04 -18.34 -8.55
C VAL A 287 -2.56 -18.42 -7.09
N ASN A 288 -1.28 -18.18 -6.85
CA ASN A 288 -0.71 -18.18 -5.51
C ASN A 288 -1.28 -17.04 -4.64
N ALA A 289 -1.43 -15.84 -5.20
CA ALA A 289 -2.03 -14.71 -4.51
C ALA A 289 -3.50 -14.96 -4.14
N ARG A 290 -4.30 -15.60 -5.01
CA ARG A 290 -5.68 -16.01 -4.70
C ARG A 290 -5.74 -16.94 -3.49
N ALA A 291 -4.83 -17.91 -3.44
CA ALA A 291 -4.76 -18.87 -2.35
C ALA A 291 -4.34 -18.19 -1.03
N ALA A 292 -3.39 -17.26 -1.09
CA ALA A 292 -2.90 -16.54 0.08
C ALA A 292 -3.92 -15.53 0.66
N PHE A 293 -4.80 -14.95 -0.17
CA PHE A 293 -5.68 -13.83 0.22
C PHE A 293 -7.17 -14.16 0.10
N SER A 294 -7.55 -15.42 0.35
CA SER A 294 -8.89 -15.93 0.07
C SER A 294 -10.03 -15.21 0.82
N ASN A 295 -9.75 -14.57 1.95
CA ASN A 295 -10.77 -13.96 2.82
C ASN A 295 -10.96 -12.46 2.55
N LEU A 296 -10.25 -11.89 1.57
CA LEU A 296 -10.33 -10.47 1.21
C LEU A 296 -10.97 -10.28 -0.16
N ASP A 297 -12.30 -10.13 -0.19
CA ASP A 297 -13.08 -9.89 -1.41
C ASP A 297 -12.49 -8.76 -2.27
N THR A 298 -12.06 -7.65 -1.67
CA THR A 298 -11.46 -6.53 -2.40
C THR A 298 -10.20 -6.94 -3.16
N VAL A 299 -9.38 -7.82 -2.58
CA VAL A 299 -8.16 -8.35 -3.20
C VAL A 299 -8.53 -9.31 -4.33
N LEU A 300 -9.48 -10.23 -4.09
CA LEU A 300 -9.98 -11.17 -5.10
C LEU A 300 -10.57 -10.45 -6.33
N VAL A 301 -11.32 -9.37 -6.11
CA VAL A 301 -11.83 -8.51 -7.18
C VAL A 301 -10.69 -7.92 -8.02
N SER A 302 -9.65 -7.38 -7.37
CA SER A 302 -8.49 -6.83 -8.08
C SER A 302 -7.73 -7.91 -8.84
N LEU A 303 -7.62 -9.13 -8.29
CA LEU A 303 -6.98 -10.26 -8.96
C LEU A 303 -7.72 -10.67 -10.23
N VAL A 304 -9.06 -10.79 -10.19
CA VAL A 304 -9.88 -11.07 -11.39
C VAL A 304 -9.64 -10.02 -12.47
N GLN A 305 -9.56 -8.74 -12.09
CA GLN A 305 -9.25 -7.66 -13.02
C GLN A 305 -7.82 -7.77 -13.59
N CYS A 306 -6.83 -8.15 -12.78
CA CYS A 306 -5.46 -8.40 -13.24
C CYS A 306 -5.40 -9.56 -14.24
N VAL A 307 -6.07 -10.68 -13.98
CA VAL A 307 -6.14 -11.81 -14.90
C VAL A 307 -6.85 -11.45 -16.21
N CYS A 308 -7.93 -10.68 -16.15
CA CYS A 308 -8.59 -10.14 -17.34
C CYS A 308 -7.64 -9.26 -18.16
N ARG A 309 -6.85 -8.39 -17.50
CA ARG A 309 -5.82 -7.59 -18.18
C ARG A 309 -4.73 -8.45 -18.81
N LEU A 310 -4.29 -9.52 -18.13
CA LEU A 310 -3.29 -10.46 -18.64
C LEU A 310 -3.77 -11.17 -19.93
N ALA A 311 -5.03 -11.61 -19.94
CA ALA A 311 -5.65 -12.19 -21.13
C ALA A 311 -5.70 -11.18 -22.30
N MET A 312 -6.06 -9.92 -22.03
CA MET A 312 -6.08 -8.86 -23.05
C MET A 312 -4.67 -8.46 -23.51
N ALA A 313 -3.67 -8.46 -22.62
CA ALA A 313 -2.27 -8.24 -23.00
C ALA A 313 -1.78 -9.35 -23.95
N THR A 314 -2.15 -10.60 -23.68
CA THR A 314 -1.87 -11.74 -24.57
C THR A 314 -2.52 -11.55 -25.93
N TRP A 315 -3.79 -11.14 -25.97
CA TRP A 315 -4.50 -10.83 -27.21
C TRP A 315 -3.81 -9.74 -28.04
N ASN A 316 -3.35 -8.67 -27.39
CA ASN A 316 -2.64 -7.57 -28.04
C ASN A 316 -1.32 -8.05 -28.66
N VAL A 317 -0.53 -8.85 -27.93
CA VAL A 317 0.74 -9.39 -28.44
C VAL A 317 0.50 -10.34 -29.63
N MET A 318 -0.57 -11.11 -29.59
CA MET A 318 -0.93 -12.07 -30.64
C MET A 318 -1.69 -11.45 -31.81
N HIS A 319 -1.94 -10.14 -31.81
CA HIS A 319 -2.70 -9.45 -32.88
C HIS A 319 -4.01 -10.17 -33.23
N SER A 320 -4.76 -10.57 -32.18
CA SER A 320 -6.03 -11.30 -32.30
C SER A 320 -5.95 -12.75 -32.81
N GLN A 321 -4.76 -13.29 -33.10
CA GLN A 321 -4.59 -14.65 -33.61
C GLN A 321 -3.85 -15.55 -32.62
N HIS A 322 -4.63 -16.27 -31.80
CA HIS A 322 -4.06 -17.19 -30.83
C HIS A 322 -3.47 -18.45 -31.47
N SER A 323 -2.30 -18.84 -30.99
CA SER A 323 -1.77 -20.19 -31.20
C SER A 323 -2.50 -21.19 -30.30
N GLY A 324 -2.31 -22.50 -30.51
CA GLY A 324 -2.87 -23.52 -29.61
C GLY A 324 -2.49 -23.30 -28.14
N LYS A 325 -1.25 -22.87 -27.88
CA LYS A 325 -0.72 -22.58 -26.54
C LYS A 325 -1.34 -21.32 -25.93
N THR A 326 -1.41 -20.22 -26.68
CA THR A 326 -1.99 -18.98 -26.15
C THR A 326 -3.50 -19.09 -25.97
N ALA A 327 -4.17 -19.89 -26.82
CA ALA A 327 -5.58 -20.21 -26.63
C ALA A 327 -5.81 -21.05 -25.36
N SER A 328 -4.96 -22.04 -25.05
CA SER A 328 -5.06 -22.77 -23.77
C SER A 328 -4.78 -21.87 -22.57
N PHE A 329 -3.81 -20.96 -22.69
CA PHE A 329 -3.48 -20.00 -21.66
C PHE A 329 -4.67 -19.07 -21.35
N VAL A 330 -5.30 -18.46 -22.36
CA VAL A 330 -6.45 -17.58 -22.12
C VAL A 330 -7.66 -18.35 -21.57
N ARG A 331 -7.84 -19.62 -21.94
CA ARG A 331 -8.83 -20.49 -21.29
C ARG A 331 -8.52 -20.72 -19.81
N ALA A 332 -7.24 -20.83 -19.42
CA ALA A 332 -6.83 -20.90 -18.02
C ALA A 332 -7.12 -19.58 -17.28
N CYS A 333 -6.90 -18.42 -17.90
CA CYS A 333 -7.31 -17.13 -17.35
C CYS A 333 -8.83 -17.05 -17.12
N ALA A 334 -9.63 -17.53 -18.08
CA ALA A 334 -11.08 -17.59 -17.94
C ALA A 334 -11.50 -18.55 -16.81
N ALA A 335 -10.86 -19.72 -16.71
CA ALA A 335 -11.11 -20.68 -15.63
C ALA A 335 -10.74 -20.10 -14.25
N TYR A 336 -9.68 -19.31 -14.15
CA TYR A 336 -9.34 -18.59 -12.93
C TYR A 336 -10.46 -17.64 -12.51
N CYS A 337 -10.98 -16.82 -13.44
CA CYS A 337 -12.10 -15.91 -13.15
C CYS A 337 -13.33 -16.70 -12.70
N PHE A 338 -13.62 -17.79 -13.39
CA PHE A 338 -14.74 -18.68 -13.15
C PHE A 338 -14.77 -19.29 -11.74
N ILE A 339 -13.61 -19.65 -11.16
CA ILE A 339 -13.55 -20.19 -9.80
C ILE A 339 -13.45 -19.11 -8.71
N THR A 340 -13.15 -17.86 -9.08
CA THR A 340 -12.87 -16.77 -8.13
C THR A 340 -14.07 -15.86 -7.93
N VAL A 341 -14.81 -15.55 -8.99
CA VAL A 341 -15.96 -14.64 -8.86
C VAL A 341 -17.09 -15.25 -8.00
N PRO A 342 -17.41 -16.56 -8.05
CA PRO A 342 -18.43 -17.16 -7.19
C PRO A 342 -18.13 -17.10 -5.70
N SER A 343 -16.85 -17.05 -5.31
CA SER A 343 -16.48 -17.02 -3.89
C SER A 343 -16.66 -15.65 -3.26
N LEU A 344 -17.00 -14.61 -4.03
CA LEU A 344 -17.24 -13.26 -3.51
C LEU A 344 -18.59 -13.15 -2.82
N ALA A 345 -18.65 -12.43 -1.71
CA ALA A 345 -19.86 -12.26 -0.92
C ALA A 345 -20.92 -11.41 -1.64
N TYR A 346 -20.51 -10.33 -2.32
CA TYR A 346 -21.42 -9.33 -2.87
C TYR A 346 -21.89 -9.61 -4.29
N SER A 347 -23.19 -9.85 -4.45
CA SER A 347 -23.85 -10.17 -5.72
C SER A 347 -23.63 -9.17 -6.84
N THR A 348 -23.75 -7.87 -6.55
CA THR A 348 -23.56 -6.81 -7.54
C THR A 348 -22.12 -6.81 -8.07
N THR A 349 -21.14 -7.11 -7.22
CA THR A 349 -19.74 -7.22 -7.61
C THR A 349 -19.52 -8.46 -8.48
N ARG A 350 -20.12 -9.59 -8.11
CA ARG A 350 -20.10 -10.82 -8.93
C ARG A 350 -20.62 -10.54 -10.34
N LEU A 351 -21.80 -9.93 -10.46
CA LEU A 351 -22.42 -9.62 -11.76
C LEU A 351 -21.51 -8.75 -12.65
N LYS A 352 -20.90 -7.71 -12.08
CA LYS A 352 -19.96 -6.84 -12.82
C LYS A 352 -18.73 -7.61 -13.32
N LEU A 353 -18.17 -8.49 -12.49
CA LEU A 353 -17.00 -9.29 -12.85
C LEU A 353 -17.32 -10.42 -13.83
N TYR A 354 -18.52 -11.00 -13.79
CA TYR A 354 -18.99 -11.95 -14.80
C TYR A 354 -19.11 -11.29 -16.17
N LEU A 355 -19.70 -10.09 -16.24
CA LEU A 355 -19.79 -9.34 -17.49
C LEU A 355 -18.39 -9.01 -18.03
N LEU A 356 -17.49 -8.54 -17.16
CA LEU A 356 -16.11 -8.24 -17.54
C LEU A 356 -15.38 -9.47 -18.08
N SER A 357 -15.34 -10.56 -17.31
CA SER A 357 -14.64 -11.79 -17.68
C SER A 357 -15.26 -12.47 -18.90
N GLY A 358 -16.59 -12.46 -19.03
CA GLY A 358 -17.32 -12.95 -20.20
C GLY A 358 -16.99 -12.15 -21.46
N THR A 359 -16.93 -10.82 -21.36
CA THR A 359 -16.54 -9.95 -22.48
C THR A 359 -15.09 -10.24 -22.92
N VAL A 360 -14.17 -10.39 -21.96
CA VAL A 360 -12.77 -10.73 -22.26
C VAL A 360 -12.66 -12.11 -22.90
N ALA A 361 -13.40 -13.10 -22.42
CA ALA A 361 -13.44 -14.44 -23.02
C ALA A 361 -14.00 -14.41 -24.46
N LEU A 362 -15.04 -13.61 -24.71
CA LEU A 362 -15.62 -13.43 -26.04
C LEU A 362 -14.63 -12.80 -27.03
N ILE A 363 -13.94 -11.73 -26.62
CA ILE A 363 -12.91 -11.07 -27.46
C ILE A 363 -11.77 -12.04 -27.81
N ASN A 364 -11.45 -12.96 -26.90
CA ASN A 364 -10.42 -13.98 -27.09
C ASN A 364 -10.92 -15.25 -27.80
N ASN A 365 -12.16 -15.25 -28.31
CA ASN A 365 -12.80 -16.38 -28.98
C ASN A 365 -12.87 -17.66 -28.12
N CYS A 366 -13.00 -17.51 -26.80
CA CYS A 366 -13.19 -18.62 -25.85
C CYS A 366 -14.69 -18.91 -25.66
N LEU A 367 -15.39 -19.28 -26.75
CA LEU A 367 -16.85 -19.42 -26.75
C LEU A 367 -17.38 -20.40 -25.70
N GLY A 368 -16.74 -21.54 -25.50
CA GLY A 368 -17.17 -22.51 -24.47
C GLY A 368 -17.09 -21.95 -23.04
N GLN A 369 -16.17 -21.03 -22.78
CA GLN A 369 -16.03 -20.36 -21.49
C GLN A 369 -17.07 -19.24 -21.35
N VAL A 370 -17.46 -18.58 -22.44
CA VAL A 370 -18.58 -17.63 -22.47
C VAL A 370 -19.89 -18.36 -22.17
N GLU A 371 -20.15 -19.49 -22.83
CA GLU A 371 -21.33 -20.32 -22.57
C GLU A 371 -21.35 -20.87 -21.15
N GLY A 372 -20.20 -21.33 -20.64
CA GLY A 372 -20.07 -21.75 -19.25
C GLY A 372 -20.37 -20.62 -18.27
N ASN A 373 -19.84 -19.41 -18.53
CA ASN A 373 -20.11 -18.22 -17.73
C ASN A 373 -21.59 -17.80 -17.80
N ASP A 374 -22.21 -17.85 -18.97
CA ASP A 374 -23.63 -17.52 -19.12
C ASP A 374 -24.53 -18.54 -18.42
N SER A 375 -24.32 -19.83 -18.66
CA SER A 375 -25.08 -20.92 -18.04
C SER A 375 -24.99 -20.90 -16.52
N LEU A 376 -23.85 -20.48 -15.95
CA LEU A 376 -23.64 -20.49 -14.51
C LEU A 376 -24.04 -19.21 -13.80
N TYR A 377 -24.29 -18.11 -14.50
CA TYR A 377 -24.61 -16.84 -13.84
C TYR A 377 -25.74 -16.08 -14.51
N GLY A 378 -25.70 -15.93 -15.84
CA GLY A 378 -26.84 -15.41 -16.60
C GLY A 378 -28.08 -16.28 -16.41
N GLY A 379 -27.87 -17.59 -16.27
CA GLY A 379 -28.89 -18.59 -15.94
C GLY A 379 -29.03 -18.97 -14.47
N ASP A 380 -28.21 -18.46 -13.54
CA ASP A 380 -28.28 -18.86 -12.12
C ASP A 380 -29.55 -18.30 -11.47
N PRO A 381 -30.47 -19.15 -10.97
CA PRO A 381 -31.69 -18.70 -10.34
C PRO A 381 -31.47 -17.76 -9.15
N LYS A 382 -30.39 -17.92 -8.38
CA LYS A 382 -30.06 -17.04 -7.24
C LYS A 382 -29.65 -15.66 -7.71
N VAL A 383 -28.79 -15.58 -8.73
CA VAL A 383 -28.34 -14.29 -9.29
C VAL A 383 -29.51 -13.59 -9.96
N GLN A 384 -30.34 -14.32 -10.71
CA GLN A 384 -31.56 -13.79 -11.31
C GLN A 384 -32.53 -13.27 -10.24
N GLN A 385 -32.77 -14.04 -9.19
CA GLN A 385 -33.66 -13.65 -8.09
C GLN A 385 -33.14 -12.41 -7.34
N GLU A 386 -31.84 -12.35 -7.04
CA GLU A 386 -31.23 -11.19 -6.40
C GLU A 386 -31.30 -9.94 -7.30
N ALA A 387 -31.03 -10.09 -8.60
CA ALA A 387 -31.15 -9.00 -9.57
C ALA A 387 -32.61 -8.52 -9.69
N GLU A 388 -33.57 -9.44 -9.76
CA GLU A 388 -34.99 -9.13 -9.80
C GLU A 388 -35.45 -8.44 -8.52
N GLN A 389 -34.99 -8.87 -7.35
CA GLN A 389 -35.31 -8.25 -6.07
C GLN A 389 -34.73 -6.82 -5.96
N LEU A 390 -33.49 -6.62 -6.41
CA LEU A 390 -32.86 -5.29 -6.49
C LEU A 390 -33.63 -4.37 -7.44
N CYS A 391 -33.96 -4.84 -8.65
CA CYS A 391 -34.75 -4.10 -9.63
C CYS A 391 -36.14 -3.75 -9.08
N THR A 392 -36.80 -4.69 -8.41
CA THR A 392 -38.12 -4.49 -7.80
C THR A 392 -38.09 -3.42 -6.72
N THR A 393 -37.08 -3.49 -5.83
CA THR A 393 -36.90 -2.51 -4.75
C THR A 393 -36.57 -1.13 -5.30
N LEU A 394 -35.70 -1.05 -6.32
CA LEU A 394 -35.35 0.20 -6.98
C LEU A 394 -36.57 0.83 -7.68
N LEU A 395 -37.33 0.04 -8.45
CA LEU A 395 -38.56 0.49 -9.11
C LEU A 395 -39.59 0.98 -8.10
N HIS A 396 -39.76 0.28 -6.98
CA HIS A 396 -40.67 0.68 -5.91
C HIS A 396 -40.25 2.01 -5.28
N ASN A 397 -38.97 2.18 -4.94
CA ASN A 397 -38.44 3.42 -4.36
C ASN A 397 -38.55 4.60 -5.32
N ILE A 398 -38.28 4.40 -6.62
CA ILE A 398 -38.47 5.44 -7.64
C ILE A 398 -39.95 5.82 -7.75
N LEU A 399 -40.85 4.84 -7.77
CA LEU A 399 -42.30 5.10 -7.86
C LEU A 399 -42.80 5.88 -6.65
N LEU A 400 -42.42 5.48 -5.43
CA LEU A 400 -42.73 6.19 -4.20
C LEU A 400 -42.18 7.62 -4.21
N HIS A 401 -40.94 7.79 -4.68
CA HIS A 401 -40.35 9.12 -4.81
C HIS A 401 -41.18 10.01 -5.74
N ILE A 402 -41.52 9.53 -6.95
CA ILE A 402 -42.36 10.27 -7.90
C ILE A 402 -43.70 10.63 -7.27
N GLN A 403 -44.33 9.71 -6.54
CA GLN A 403 -45.62 9.95 -5.87
C GLN A 403 -45.53 10.93 -4.69
N SER A 404 -44.37 11.04 -4.03
CA SER A 404 -44.14 11.96 -2.90
C SER A 404 -43.90 13.42 -3.33
N LEU A 405 -43.57 13.66 -4.59
CA LEU A 405 -43.29 15.00 -5.11
C LEU A 405 -44.56 15.85 -5.11
N THR A 406 -44.56 16.91 -4.30
CA THR A 406 -45.68 17.84 -4.12
C THR A 406 -45.21 19.30 -4.20
N GLY A 407 -46.16 20.23 -4.34
CA GLY A 407 -45.88 21.67 -4.37
C GLY A 407 -45.01 22.07 -5.56
N ILE A 408 -43.91 22.80 -5.30
CA ILE A 408 -43.02 23.30 -6.36
C ILE A 408 -42.35 22.14 -7.13
N HIS A 409 -42.17 20.98 -6.50
CA HIS A 409 -41.50 19.83 -7.10
C HIS A 409 -42.42 18.94 -7.95
N GLU A 410 -43.74 19.13 -7.88
CA GLU A 410 -44.72 18.32 -8.63
C GLU A 410 -44.52 18.42 -10.16
N LYS A 411 -43.99 19.54 -10.66
CA LYS A 411 -43.64 19.70 -12.07
C LYS A 411 -42.60 18.68 -12.57
N ARG A 412 -41.82 18.06 -11.67
CA ARG A 412 -40.84 17.01 -12.01
C ARG A 412 -41.49 15.63 -12.19
N CYS A 413 -42.72 15.42 -11.73
CA CYS A 413 -43.42 14.12 -11.83
C CYS A 413 -43.59 13.67 -13.29
N GLY A 414 -44.02 14.58 -14.18
CA GLY A 414 -44.26 14.28 -15.59
C GLY A 414 -43.02 13.72 -16.30
N PRO A 415 -41.91 14.47 -16.37
CA PRO A 415 -40.68 14.00 -17.01
C PRO A 415 -40.12 12.70 -16.43
N LEU A 416 -40.17 12.53 -15.10
CA LEU A 416 -39.67 11.32 -14.42
C LEU A 416 -40.54 10.10 -14.72
N ALA A 417 -41.87 10.24 -14.60
CA ALA A 417 -42.81 9.16 -14.91
C ALA A 417 -42.73 8.76 -16.39
N PHE A 418 -42.60 9.73 -17.30
CA PHE A 418 -42.46 9.49 -18.73
C PHE A 418 -41.17 8.75 -19.08
N SER A 419 -40.05 9.15 -18.47
CA SER A 419 -38.75 8.48 -18.67
C SER A 419 -38.78 7.06 -18.13
N LEU A 420 -39.35 6.86 -16.94
CA LEU A 420 -39.48 5.53 -16.33
C LEU A 420 -40.40 4.61 -17.16
N PHE A 421 -41.51 5.16 -17.68
CA PHE A 421 -42.43 4.43 -18.55
C PHE A 421 -41.70 3.89 -19.79
N TRP A 422 -40.95 4.75 -20.49
CA TRP A 422 -40.19 4.31 -21.66
C TRP A 422 -39.09 3.31 -21.34
N CYS A 423 -38.44 3.45 -20.18
CA CYS A 423 -37.46 2.47 -19.73
C CYS A 423 -38.09 1.08 -19.60
N ILE A 424 -39.25 0.97 -18.92
CA ILE A 424 -39.94 -0.30 -18.72
C ILE A 424 -40.46 -0.87 -20.04
N VAL A 425 -41.07 -0.05 -20.89
CA VAL A 425 -41.60 -0.49 -22.19
C VAL A 425 -40.48 -1.01 -23.11
N THR A 426 -39.28 -0.44 -23.01
CA THR A 426 -38.15 -0.81 -23.88
C THR A 426 -37.44 -2.07 -23.40
N TRP A 427 -37.27 -2.24 -22.08
CA TRP A 427 -36.35 -3.23 -21.52
C TRP A 427 -37.01 -4.37 -20.74
N CYS A 428 -38.30 -4.27 -20.40
CA CYS A 428 -38.96 -5.27 -19.57
C CYS A 428 -39.91 -6.16 -20.36
N ASP A 429 -40.04 -7.42 -19.91
CA ASP A 429 -41.05 -8.35 -20.42
C ASP A 429 -42.44 -8.00 -19.88
N LEU A 430 -43.25 -7.35 -20.71
CA LEU A 430 -44.63 -6.95 -20.39
C LEU A 430 -45.64 -8.10 -20.48
N THR A 431 -45.22 -9.32 -20.83
CA THR A 431 -46.10 -10.49 -20.72
C THR A 431 -46.30 -10.90 -19.26
N GLN A 432 -45.39 -10.48 -18.37
CA GLN A 432 -45.52 -10.73 -16.94
C GLN A 432 -46.60 -9.83 -16.30
N PRO A 433 -47.59 -10.42 -15.57
CA PRO A 433 -48.71 -9.66 -15.00
C PRO A 433 -48.28 -8.56 -14.02
N GLN A 434 -47.24 -8.83 -13.22
CA GLN A 434 -46.73 -7.87 -12.23
C GLN A 434 -46.11 -6.64 -12.90
N MET A 435 -45.28 -6.84 -13.93
CA MET A 435 -44.69 -5.75 -14.70
C MET A 435 -45.74 -4.96 -15.47
N MET A 436 -46.76 -5.61 -16.03
CA MET A 436 -47.87 -4.92 -16.68
C MET A 436 -48.65 -4.04 -15.70
N LYS A 437 -48.83 -4.48 -14.45
CA LYS A 437 -49.48 -3.69 -13.39
C LYS A 437 -48.66 -2.45 -13.03
N VAL A 438 -47.35 -2.58 -12.86
CA VAL A 438 -46.45 -1.44 -12.59
C VAL A 438 -46.45 -0.46 -13.77
N THR A 439 -46.40 -0.98 -14.99
CA THR A 439 -46.48 -0.18 -16.23
C THR A 439 -47.78 0.62 -16.29
N SER A 440 -48.92 0.01 -15.93
CA SER A 440 -50.21 0.68 -15.85
C SER A 440 -50.24 1.81 -14.81
N GLN A 441 -49.63 1.59 -13.65
CA GLN A 441 -49.53 2.61 -12.60
C GLN A 441 -48.70 3.81 -13.07
N ILE A 442 -47.57 3.56 -13.72
CA ILE A 442 -46.69 4.63 -14.23
C ILE A 442 -47.39 5.37 -15.38
N TRP A 443 -48.10 4.66 -16.26
CA TRP A 443 -48.90 5.30 -17.31
C TRP A 443 -49.96 6.25 -16.74
N SER A 444 -50.61 5.89 -15.62
CA SER A 444 -51.54 6.80 -14.94
C SER A 444 -50.88 8.09 -14.45
N LEU A 445 -49.63 8.02 -13.98
CA LEU A 445 -48.84 9.19 -13.59
C LEU A 445 -48.46 10.04 -14.81
N VAL A 446 -48.13 9.40 -15.94
CA VAL A 446 -47.88 10.07 -17.21
C VAL A 446 -49.12 10.85 -17.66
N LEU A 447 -50.30 10.23 -17.63
CA LEU A 447 -51.57 10.89 -17.98
C LEU A 447 -51.87 12.08 -17.06
N LYS A 448 -51.54 11.98 -15.77
CA LYS A 448 -51.83 13.02 -14.77
C LYS A 448 -50.88 14.22 -14.87
N HIS A 449 -49.60 14.01 -15.15
CA HIS A 449 -48.57 15.04 -14.97
C HIS A 449 -47.86 15.49 -16.26
N CYS A 450 -48.04 14.81 -17.40
CA CYS A 450 -47.45 15.22 -18.68
C CYS A 450 -48.38 16.13 -19.49
N HIS A 451 -47.79 16.91 -20.41
CA HIS A 451 -48.57 17.73 -21.35
C HIS A 451 -49.41 16.82 -22.27
N PRO A 452 -50.66 17.18 -22.60
CA PRO A 452 -51.54 16.36 -23.43
C PRO A 452 -50.94 15.97 -24.78
N GLU A 453 -50.19 16.88 -25.43
CA GLU A 453 -49.52 16.60 -26.70
C GLU A 453 -48.47 15.47 -26.57
N THR A 454 -47.69 15.47 -25.48
CA THR A 454 -46.69 14.42 -25.21
C THR A 454 -47.35 13.06 -25.02
N VAL A 455 -48.50 13.03 -24.33
CA VAL A 455 -49.30 11.82 -24.15
C VAL A 455 -49.78 11.31 -25.50
N VAL A 456 -50.39 12.17 -26.33
CA VAL A 456 -50.90 11.80 -27.67
C VAL A 456 -49.78 11.25 -28.55
N GLN A 457 -48.62 11.90 -28.59
CA GLN A 457 -47.46 11.42 -29.35
C GLN A 457 -47.00 10.04 -28.89
N ALA A 458 -46.94 9.80 -27.57
CA ALA A 458 -46.61 8.48 -27.04
C ALA A 458 -47.66 7.42 -27.39
N ARG A 459 -48.96 7.77 -27.35
CA ARG A 459 -50.05 6.85 -27.74
C ARG A 459 -49.95 6.44 -29.20
N ASP A 460 -49.70 7.41 -30.08
CA ASP A 460 -49.59 7.18 -31.51
C ASP A 460 -48.38 6.31 -31.82
N TRP A 461 -47.25 6.57 -31.17
CA TRP A 461 -46.05 5.76 -31.32
C TRP A 461 -46.32 4.30 -30.92
N ILE A 462 -46.91 4.07 -29.74
CA ILE A 462 -47.19 2.72 -29.22
C ILE A 462 -48.21 2.00 -30.11
N SER A 463 -49.25 2.71 -30.56
CA SER A 463 -50.28 2.14 -31.42
C SER A 463 -49.72 1.69 -32.77
N ARG A 464 -48.78 2.45 -33.34
CA ARG A 464 -48.09 2.08 -34.60
C ARG A 464 -47.12 0.91 -34.42
N HIS A 465 -46.37 0.87 -33.33
CA HIS A 465 -45.32 -0.14 -33.12
C HIS A 465 -45.84 -1.45 -32.49
N SER A 466 -46.98 -1.42 -31.80
CA SER A 466 -47.60 -2.62 -31.20
C SER A 466 -48.02 -3.69 -32.22
N VAL A 467 -48.27 -3.29 -33.47
CA VAL A 467 -48.64 -4.19 -34.58
C VAL A 467 -47.45 -5.06 -35.02
N HIS A 468 -46.21 -4.64 -34.75
CA HIS A 468 -45.00 -5.34 -35.19
C HIS A 468 -44.32 -6.20 -34.11
N GLN A 469 -44.59 -5.96 -32.82
CA GLN A 469 -43.87 -6.62 -31.71
C GLN A 469 -44.73 -7.50 -30.78
N LYS A 470 -45.96 -7.88 -31.16
CA LYS A 470 -46.86 -8.74 -30.36
C LYS A 470 -47.21 -8.20 -28.94
N HIS A 471 -47.07 -6.89 -28.68
CA HIS A 471 -47.45 -6.27 -27.41
C HIS A 471 -48.91 -5.78 -27.39
N THR A 472 -49.87 -6.70 -27.57
CA THR A 472 -51.32 -6.37 -27.57
C THR A 472 -51.80 -5.79 -26.24
N SER A 473 -51.23 -6.22 -25.11
CA SER A 473 -51.54 -5.73 -23.76
C SER A 473 -51.15 -4.25 -23.56
N LEU A 474 -50.00 -3.83 -24.09
CA LEU A 474 -49.54 -2.44 -24.02
C LEU A 474 -50.42 -1.52 -24.88
N ALA A 475 -50.81 -1.98 -26.09
CA ALA A 475 -51.73 -1.25 -26.94
C ALA A 475 -53.11 -1.06 -26.29
N GLN A 476 -53.61 -2.08 -25.60
CA GLN A 476 -54.85 -2.01 -24.82
C GLN A 476 -54.74 -1.03 -23.65
N LEU A 477 -53.64 -1.07 -22.88
CA LEU A 477 -53.40 -0.14 -21.76
C LEU A 477 -53.50 1.32 -22.22
N VAL A 478 -52.83 1.64 -23.32
CA VAL A 478 -52.69 3.01 -23.80
C VAL A 478 -53.99 3.52 -24.44
N ARG A 479 -54.81 2.61 -25.01
CA ARG A 479 -56.15 2.90 -25.55
C ARG A 479 -57.21 3.08 -24.47
N HIS A 480 -57.14 2.34 -23.36
CA HIS A 480 -58.15 2.40 -22.29
C HIS A 480 -58.04 3.61 -21.35
N GLY A 481 -56.99 4.43 -21.46
CA GLY A 481 -56.89 5.72 -20.76
C GLY A 481 -57.78 6.83 -21.34
N GLN A 482 -58.96 6.48 -21.87
CA GLN A 482 -60.00 7.43 -22.28
C GLN A 482 -60.77 7.86 -21.02
N ALA A 483 -60.40 9.00 -20.47
CA ALA A 483 -61.28 9.84 -19.66
C ALA A 483 -61.07 11.29 -20.11
#